data_AF-A0A0U3BKL3-F1
#
_entry.id   AF-A0A0U3BKL3-F1
#
_cell.length_a   1.000
_cell.length_b   1.000
_cell.length_c   1.000
_cell.angle_alpha   90.00
_cell.angle_beta   90.00
_cell.angle_gamma   90.00
#
_symmetry.space_group_name_H-M   'P 1'
#
loop_
_entity.id
_entity.type
_entity.pdbx_description
1 polymer ?
#
loop_
_entity_poly.entity_id
_entity_poly.type
_entity_poly.pdbx_seq_one_letter_code
_entity_poly.pdbx_strand_id
1 'polypeptide(L)'
;MTVQRDGHQDAETATYRSELRRVLDAASPSVVRRLEVVRDAATVRTDGVTIDVFPDQEGDGTFVVWARFRGADSFALDWLIGDERQLFTVVWAEHGWEPAVPERPGAWSTARFEDVLFATVVEWIDPLIPPDAVHLQWEVTAPDGTQDCHPVGPGR
;
A
#
# COMPACT_ATOMS: atom_id res chain seq x y z
N MET A 1 -30.61 -11.31 15.87
CA MET A 1 -29.88 -12.34 15.10
C MET A 1 -28.70 -11.71 14.34
N THR A 2 -28.02 -10.73 14.95
CA THR A 2 -26.99 -9.86 14.31
C THR A 2 -25.59 -10.22 14.81
N VAL A 3 -25.47 -10.55 16.10
CA VAL A 3 -24.22 -10.90 16.80
C VAL A 3 -23.44 -12.05 16.14
N GLN A 4 -24.12 -13.02 15.54
CA GLN A 4 -23.48 -14.18 14.91
C GLN A 4 -22.94 -13.89 13.50
N ARG A 5 -23.45 -12.85 12.83
CA ARG A 5 -22.93 -12.38 11.53
C ARG A 5 -21.71 -11.48 11.73
N ASP A 6 -21.76 -10.56 12.70
CA ASP A 6 -20.65 -9.65 12.99
C ASP A 6 -19.39 -10.43 13.39
N GLY A 7 -19.52 -11.42 14.29
CA GLY A 7 -18.37 -12.24 14.71
C GLY A 7 -17.77 -13.14 13.62
N HIS A 8 -18.55 -13.54 12.61
CA HIS A 8 -18.03 -14.30 11.46
C HIS A 8 -17.26 -13.38 10.50
N GLN A 9 -17.82 -12.19 10.23
CA GLN A 9 -17.17 -11.20 9.38
C GLN A 9 -15.86 -10.69 9.96
N ASP A 10 -15.78 -10.53 11.29
CA ASP A 10 -14.54 -10.14 11.97
C ASP A 10 -13.45 -11.22 11.87
N ALA A 11 -13.84 -12.50 11.96
CA ALA A 11 -12.92 -13.62 11.81
C ALA A 11 -12.39 -13.75 10.37
N GLU A 12 -13.25 -13.55 9.35
CA GLU A 12 -12.84 -13.48 7.94
C GLU A 12 -11.87 -12.31 7.71
N THR A 13 -12.15 -11.13 8.29
CA THR A 13 -11.26 -9.97 8.21
C THR A 13 -9.91 -10.27 8.83
N ALA A 14 -9.87 -10.81 10.04
CA ALA A 14 -8.62 -11.15 10.70
C ALA A 14 -7.80 -12.18 9.90
N THR A 15 -8.48 -13.17 9.29
CA THR A 15 -7.84 -14.19 8.46
C THR A 15 -7.23 -13.58 7.20
N TYR A 16 -8.03 -12.85 6.43
CA TYR A 16 -7.57 -12.16 5.21
C TYR A 16 -6.38 -11.24 5.50
N ARG A 17 -6.47 -10.40 6.54
CA ARG A 17 -5.38 -9.49 6.93
C ARG A 17 -4.12 -10.25 7.32
N SER A 18 -4.24 -11.34 8.07
CA SER A 18 -3.10 -12.14 8.50
C SER A 18 -2.38 -12.81 7.32
N GLU A 19 -3.14 -13.33 6.36
CA GLU A 19 -2.59 -13.98 5.17
C GLU A 19 -1.93 -12.96 4.24
N LEU A 20 -2.62 -11.84 3.95
CA LEU A 20 -2.05 -10.75 3.17
C LEU A 20 -0.78 -10.21 3.84
N ARG A 21 -0.79 -10.03 5.16
CA ARG A 21 0.36 -9.51 5.88
C ARG A 21 1.59 -10.38 5.75
N ARG A 22 1.45 -11.72 5.72
CA ARG A 22 2.59 -12.63 5.48
C ARG A 22 3.24 -12.39 4.11
N VAL A 23 2.44 -12.17 3.08
CA VAL A 23 2.92 -11.89 1.72
C VAL A 23 3.66 -10.55 1.68
N LEU A 24 3.06 -9.53 2.28
CA LEU A 24 3.63 -8.19 2.39
C LEU A 24 4.94 -8.20 3.19
N ASP A 25 5.00 -8.91 4.31
CA ASP A 25 6.19 -9.03 5.14
C ASP A 25 7.35 -9.72 4.39
N ALA A 26 7.05 -10.69 3.52
CA ALA A 26 8.04 -11.32 2.66
C ALA A 26 8.61 -10.35 1.61
N ALA A 27 7.81 -9.37 1.16
CA ALA A 27 8.24 -8.33 0.23
C ALA A 27 8.93 -7.13 0.91
N SER A 28 8.80 -6.98 2.24
CA SER A 28 9.34 -5.85 3.01
C SER A 28 10.80 -5.51 2.69
N PRO A 29 11.76 -6.45 2.59
CA PRO A 29 13.15 -6.09 2.28
C PRO A 29 13.31 -5.38 0.94
N SER A 30 12.54 -5.79 -0.09
CA SER A 30 12.56 -5.14 -1.40
C SER A 30 11.91 -3.77 -1.35
N VAL A 31 10.84 -3.62 -0.57
CA VAL A 31 10.09 -2.36 -0.42
C VAL A 31 10.91 -1.33 0.36
N VAL A 32 11.59 -1.74 1.44
CA VAL A 32 12.52 -0.87 2.19
C VAL A 32 13.59 -0.31 1.26
N ARG A 33 14.24 -1.16 0.46
CA ARG A 33 15.25 -0.72 -0.52
C ARG A 33 14.71 0.33 -1.49
N ARG A 34 13.47 0.15 -1.97
CA ARG A 34 12.84 1.13 -2.88
C ARG A 34 12.51 2.44 -2.16
N LEU A 35 11.99 2.37 -0.95
CA LEU A 35 11.73 3.56 -0.13
C LEU A 35 13.02 4.35 0.18
N GLU A 36 14.14 3.67 0.37
CA GLU A 36 15.47 4.31 0.50
C GLU A 36 15.87 5.03 -0.80
N VAL A 37 15.65 4.42 -1.97
CA VAL A 37 15.88 5.10 -3.27
C VAL A 37 14.99 6.33 -3.43
N VAL A 38 13.71 6.24 -3.04
CA VAL A 38 12.79 7.39 -3.06
C VAL A 38 13.28 8.50 -2.13
N ARG A 39 13.69 8.16 -0.90
CA ARG A 39 14.28 9.13 0.04
C ARG A 39 15.53 9.78 -0.55
N ASP A 40 16.45 9.00 -1.10
CA ASP A 40 17.75 9.49 -1.59
C ASP A 40 17.61 10.39 -2.83
N ALA A 41 16.56 10.19 -3.62
CA ALA A 41 16.25 11.03 -4.76
C ALA A 41 15.56 12.36 -4.37
N ALA A 42 14.95 12.45 -3.18
CA ALA A 42 14.25 13.65 -2.74
C ALA A 42 15.20 14.85 -2.63
N THR A 43 14.70 16.04 -2.95
CA THR A 43 15.47 17.28 -2.91
C THR A 43 14.88 18.24 -1.87
N VAL A 44 15.55 19.37 -1.66
CA VAL A 44 15.05 20.46 -0.80
C VAL A 44 13.73 21.09 -1.30
N ARG A 45 13.28 20.76 -2.52
CA ARG A 45 12.04 21.26 -3.12
C ARG A 45 10.95 20.18 -3.17
N THR A 46 11.22 19.01 -2.60
CA THR A 46 10.24 17.94 -2.44
C THR A 46 9.43 18.21 -1.18
N ASP A 47 8.11 18.35 -1.33
CA ASP A 47 7.21 18.61 -0.21
C ASP A 47 6.88 17.31 0.56
N GLY A 48 6.95 16.17 -0.12
CA GLY A 48 6.73 14.86 0.48
C GLY A 48 6.60 13.74 -0.55
N VAL A 49 6.13 12.59 -0.09
CA VAL A 49 5.89 11.39 -0.89
C VAL A 49 4.50 10.86 -0.57
N THR A 50 3.73 10.58 -1.61
CA THR A 50 2.45 9.89 -1.52
C THR A 50 2.66 8.44 -1.94
N ILE A 51 2.13 7.51 -1.16
CA ILE A 51 2.10 6.08 -1.45
C ILE A 51 0.68 5.70 -1.82
N ASP A 52 0.44 5.49 -3.11
CA ASP A 52 -0.88 5.18 -3.64
C ASP A 52 -1.12 3.67 -3.66
N VAL A 53 -2.27 3.25 -3.15
CA VAL A 53 -2.73 1.85 -3.18
C VAL A 53 -3.85 1.71 -4.18
N PHE A 54 -3.59 1.03 -5.29
CA PHE A 54 -4.56 0.81 -6.36
C PHE A 54 -5.07 -0.63 -6.31
N PRO A 55 -6.21 -0.91 -5.68
CA PRO A 55 -6.92 -2.16 -5.90
C PRO A 55 -7.39 -2.23 -7.36
N ASP A 56 -7.38 -3.43 -7.93
CA ASP A 56 -8.03 -3.65 -9.21
C ASP A 56 -9.55 -3.50 -9.09
N GLN A 57 -10.11 -2.89 -10.12
CA GLN A 57 -11.49 -2.42 -10.16
C GLN A 57 -12.49 -3.58 -10.23
N GLU A 58 -12.06 -4.78 -10.61
CA GLU A 58 -12.91 -5.98 -10.61
C GLU A 58 -12.95 -6.68 -9.23
N GLY A 59 -12.07 -6.29 -8.29
CA GLY A 59 -12.04 -6.80 -6.92
C GLY A 59 -11.68 -8.28 -6.84
N ASP A 60 -10.87 -8.74 -7.78
CA ASP A 60 -10.35 -10.11 -7.92
C ASP A 60 -9.17 -10.41 -6.98
N GLY A 61 -8.55 -9.37 -6.42
CA GLY A 61 -7.46 -9.47 -5.46
C GLY A 61 -6.15 -8.86 -5.94
N THR A 62 -6.07 -8.39 -7.19
CA THR A 62 -4.88 -7.67 -7.65
C THR A 62 -4.83 -6.26 -7.10
N PHE A 63 -3.62 -5.79 -6.83
CA PHE A 63 -3.38 -4.40 -6.48
C PHE A 63 -1.93 -4.02 -6.74
N VAL A 64 -1.69 -2.72 -6.82
CA VAL A 64 -0.36 -2.16 -6.94
C VAL A 64 -0.16 -1.00 -5.96
N VAL A 65 1.04 -0.95 -5.38
CA VAL A 65 1.46 0.10 -4.46
C VAL A 65 2.57 0.90 -5.14
N TRP A 66 2.35 2.20 -5.32
CA TRP A 66 3.30 3.11 -5.94
C TRP A 66 3.70 4.22 -4.99
N ALA A 67 4.95 4.69 -5.08
CA ALA A 67 5.38 5.96 -4.52
C ALA A 67 5.36 7.04 -5.59
N ARG A 68 4.96 8.27 -5.22
CA ARG A 68 5.02 9.47 -6.04
C ARG A 68 5.50 10.65 -5.23
N PHE A 69 6.37 11.46 -5.80
CA PHE A 69 6.79 12.70 -5.18
C PHE A 69 5.68 13.76 -5.20
N ARG A 70 5.69 14.63 -4.20
CA ARG A 70 4.89 15.87 -4.14
C ARG A 70 5.80 17.09 -4.17
N GLY A 71 5.28 18.17 -4.75
CA GLY A 71 5.97 19.46 -4.86
C GLY A 71 6.44 19.78 -6.28
N ALA A 72 7.24 20.84 -6.39
CA ALA A 72 7.54 21.48 -7.68
C ALA A 72 8.35 20.60 -8.66
N ASP A 73 9.20 19.71 -8.12
CA ASP A 73 10.09 18.87 -8.91
C ASP A 73 9.55 17.43 -9.08
N SER A 74 8.32 17.13 -8.62
CA SER A 74 7.77 15.77 -8.53
C SER A 74 7.87 14.97 -9.82
N PHE A 75 7.45 15.56 -10.95
CA PHE A 75 7.47 14.90 -12.25
C PHE A 75 8.89 14.49 -12.68
N ALA A 76 9.87 15.36 -12.47
CA ALA A 76 11.26 15.08 -12.84
C ALA A 76 11.85 13.98 -11.95
N LEU A 77 11.51 13.98 -10.65
CA LEU A 77 11.95 12.97 -9.70
C LEU A 77 11.31 11.61 -9.96
N ASP A 78 9.99 11.57 -10.20
CA ASP A 78 9.26 10.34 -10.54
C ASP A 78 9.83 9.70 -11.82
N TRP A 79 10.18 10.53 -12.82
CA TRP A 79 10.82 10.05 -14.05
C TRP A 79 12.23 9.54 -13.82
N LEU A 80 13.00 10.19 -12.93
CA LEU A 80 14.39 9.80 -12.61
C LEU A 80 14.47 8.41 -11.97
N ILE A 81 13.58 8.11 -11.02
CA ILE A 81 13.58 6.81 -10.32
C ILE A 81 12.81 5.72 -11.06
N GLY A 82 11.95 6.08 -12.02
CA GLY A 82 11.28 5.15 -12.92
C GLY A 82 10.54 4.03 -12.18
N ASP A 83 10.87 2.78 -12.52
CA ASP A 83 10.21 1.59 -11.98
C ASP A 83 10.49 1.35 -10.48
N GLU A 84 11.53 1.97 -9.91
CA GLU A 84 11.82 1.86 -8.47
C GLU A 84 10.71 2.49 -7.61
N ARG A 85 9.86 3.32 -8.22
CA ARG A 85 8.69 3.90 -7.56
C ARG A 85 7.55 2.88 -7.41
N GLN A 86 7.59 1.72 -8.08
CA GLN A 86 6.64 0.62 -7.85
C GLN A 86 7.10 -0.20 -6.64
N LEU A 87 6.45 -0.01 -5.50
CA LEU A 87 6.84 -0.66 -4.26
C LEU A 87 6.47 -2.15 -4.27
N PHE A 88 5.25 -2.45 -4.70
CA PHE A 88 4.68 -3.80 -4.69
C PHE A 88 3.60 -3.94 -5.77
N THR A 89 3.51 -5.09 -6.42
CA THR A 89 2.46 -5.38 -7.40
C THR A 89 2.03 -6.85 -7.30
N VAL A 90 0.74 -7.10 -7.45
CA VAL A 90 0.16 -8.42 -7.65
C VAL A 90 -0.33 -8.52 -9.08
N VAL A 91 0.09 -9.57 -9.79
CA VAL A 91 -0.32 -9.83 -11.17
C VAL A 91 -0.93 -11.23 -11.29
N TRP A 92 -1.81 -11.44 -12.26
CA TRP A 92 -2.24 -12.80 -12.64
C TRP A 92 -1.15 -13.47 -13.47
N ALA A 93 -0.56 -14.54 -12.93
CA ALA A 93 0.32 -15.44 -13.67
C ALA A 93 -0.44 -16.71 -14.10
N GLU A 94 0.26 -17.63 -14.77
CA GLU A 94 -0.33 -18.87 -15.29
C GLU A 94 -1.00 -19.72 -14.20
N HIS A 95 -0.51 -19.65 -12.95
CA HIS A 95 -0.95 -20.49 -11.83
C HIS A 95 -1.69 -19.71 -10.73
N GLY A 96 -2.15 -18.49 -11.03
CA GLY A 96 -2.84 -17.61 -10.08
C GLY A 96 -2.04 -16.34 -9.77
N TRP A 97 -2.33 -15.70 -8.64
CA TRP A 97 -1.69 -14.43 -8.26
C TRP A 97 -0.20 -14.61 -7.94
N GLU A 98 0.62 -13.71 -8.47
CA GLU A 98 2.03 -13.57 -8.11
C GLU A 98 2.30 -12.15 -7.61
N PRO A 99 2.70 -11.97 -6.34
CA PRO A 99 2.78 -13.01 -5.30
C PRO A 99 1.40 -13.55 -4.89
N ALA A 100 1.37 -14.74 -4.31
CA ALA A 100 0.13 -15.43 -3.92
C ALA A 100 -0.58 -14.74 -2.75
N VAL A 101 -1.46 -13.79 -3.06
CA VAL A 101 -2.31 -13.08 -2.10
C VAL A 101 -3.61 -13.84 -1.81
N PRO A 102 -4.21 -13.67 -0.62
CA PRO A 102 -5.51 -14.25 -0.33
C PRO A 102 -6.59 -13.67 -1.25
N GLU A 103 -7.53 -14.51 -1.67
CA GLU A 103 -8.71 -14.06 -2.40
C GLU A 103 -9.64 -13.23 -1.51
N ARG A 104 -10.38 -12.31 -2.12
CA ARG A 104 -11.43 -11.56 -1.41
C ARG A 104 -12.50 -12.54 -0.90
N PRO A 105 -12.87 -12.49 0.40
CA PRO A 105 -13.99 -13.26 0.91
C PRO A 105 -15.28 -12.93 0.16
N GLY A 106 -16.00 -13.94 -0.33
CA GLY A 106 -17.18 -13.74 -1.19
C GLY A 106 -18.35 -12.99 -0.55
N ALA A 107 -18.36 -12.86 0.78
CA ALA A 107 -19.34 -12.07 1.52
C ALA A 107 -19.04 -10.57 1.52
N TRP A 108 -17.88 -10.13 1.05
CA TRP A 108 -17.46 -8.73 1.09
C TRP A 108 -17.90 -7.95 -0.15
N SER A 109 -18.37 -6.73 0.06
CA SER A 109 -18.47 -5.74 -1.02
C SER A 109 -17.07 -5.32 -1.48
N THR A 110 -16.98 -4.73 -2.67
CA THR A 110 -15.73 -4.12 -3.18
C THR A 110 -15.21 -3.05 -2.21
N ALA A 111 -16.07 -2.11 -1.79
CA ALA A 111 -15.67 -1.07 -0.83
C ALA A 111 -15.10 -1.62 0.50
N ARG A 112 -15.70 -2.68 1.08
CA ARG A 112 -15.16 -3.31 2.30
C ARG A 112 -13.79 -3.94 2.05
N PHE A 113 -13.63 -4.60 0.90
CA PHE A 113 -12.34 -5.17 0.51
C PHE A 113 -11.27 -4.10 0.38
N GLU A 114 -11.59 -2.99 -0.29
CA GLU A 114 -10.68 -1.85 -0.45
C GLU A 114 -10.31 -1.24 0.90
N ASP A 115 -11.28 -1.02 1.81
CA ASP A 115 -11.04 -0.54 3.17
C ASP A 115 -10.07 -1.44 3.95
N VAL A 116 -10.30 -2.76 3.91
CA VAL A 116 -9.48 -3.72 4.64
C VAL A 116 -8.08 -3.86 4.02
N LEU A 117 -8.00 -3.93 2.69
CA LEU A 117 -6.73 -3.95 1.96
C LEU A 117 -5.91 -2.70 2.29
N PHE A 118 -6.51 -1.53 2.15
CA PHE A 118 -5.88 -0.24 2.38
C PHE A 118 -5.36 -0.13 3.81
N ALA A 119 -6.19 -0.42 4.82
CA ALA A 119 -5.76 -0.42 6.22
C ALA A 119 -4.59 -1.38 6.49
N THR A 120 -4.58 -2.55 5.83
CA THR A 120 -3.48 -3.53 5.97
C THR A 120 -2.19 -3.02 5.35
N VAL A 121 -2.27 -2.36 4.18
CA VAL A 121 -1.12 -1.76 3.51
C VAL A 121 -0.57 -0.58 4.30
N VAL A 122 -1.41 0.28 4.87
CA VAL A 122 -0.99 1.39 5.75
C VAL A 122 -0.18 0.87 6.93
N GLU A 123 -0.70 -0.11 7.67
CA GLU A 123 0.01 -0.73 8.80
C GLU A 123 1.29 -1.46 8.39
N TRP A 124 1.41 -1.84 7.12
CA TRP A 124 2.59 -2.49 6.58
C TRP A 124 3.66 -1.50 6.16
N ILE A 125 3.29 -0.43 5.48
CA ILE A 125 4.20 0.60 5.02
C ILE A 125 4.76 1.44 6.17
N ASP A 126 3.96 1.75 7.19
CA ASP A 126 4.35 2.64 8.30
C ASP A 126 5.73 2.33 8.92
N PRO A 127 6.01 1.08 9.37
CA PRO A 127 7.32 0.75 9.93
C PRO A 127 8.45 0.64 8.91
N LEU A 128 8.17 0.67 7.60
CA LEU A 128 9.17 0.52 6.53
C LEU A 128 9.70 1.86 6.02
N ILE A 129 9.03 2.97 6.35
CA ILE A 129 9.50 4.30 5.99
C ILE A 129 10.90 4.53 6.62
N PRO A 130 11.90 4.99 5.85
CA PRO A 130 13.23 5.18 6.38
C PRO A 130 13.23 6.11 7.61
N PRO A 131 13.85 5.71 8.73
CA PRO A 131 13.76 6.44 10.00
C PRO A 131 14.42 7.82 9.96
N ASP A 132 15.31 8.04 9.00
CA ASP A 132 16.01 9.30 8.74
C ASP A 132 15.25 10.24 7.80
N ALA A 133 14.12 9.80 7.20
CA ALA A 133 13.32 10.59 6.27
C ALA A 133 12.37 11.61 6.94
N VAL A 134 12.75 12.13 8.11
CA VAL A 134 11.93 13.06 8.93
C VAL A 134 11.62 14.40 8.26
N HIS A 135 12.36 14.74 7.20
CA HIS A 135 12.20 15.98 6.43
C HIS A 135 11.16 15.86 5.31
N LEU A 136 10.65 14.66 5.04
CA LEU A 136 9.64 14.39 4.03
C LEU A 136 8.32 14.02 4.71
N GLN A 137 7.23 14.59 4.23
CA GLN A 137 5.90 14.14 4.63
C GLN A 137 5.52 12.90 3.83
N TRP A 138 5.37 11.77 4.50
CA TRP A 138 4.93 10.52 3.90
C TRP A 138 3.46 10.27 4.23
N GLU A 139 2.69 9.94 3.21
CA GLU A 139 1.28 9.60 3.37
C GLU A 139 0.92 8.42 2.47
N VAL A 140 -0.01 7.59 2.92
CA VAL A 140 -0.63 6.54 2.12
C VAL A 140 -2.04 7.01 1.73
N THR A 141 -2.44 6.80 0.47
CA THR A 141 -3.75 7.24 -0.04
C THR A 141 -4.36 6.25 -1.02
N ALA A 142 -5.69 6.29 -1.13
CA ALA A 142 -6.41 5.64 -2.21
C ALA A 142 -6.52 6.61 -3.40
N PRO A 143 -6.42 6.12 -4.64
CA PRO A 143 -6.29 6.96 -5.83
C PRO A 143 -7.53 7.76 -6.19
N ASP A 144 -8.71 7.35 -5.70
CA ASP A 144 -9.97 8.06 -5.92
C ASP A 144 -10.13 9.28 -5.01
N GLY A 145 -9.21 9.48 -4.05
CA GLY A 145 -9.26 10.55 -3.06
C GLY A 145 -10.49 10.49 -2.16
N THR A 146 -11.21 9.36 -2.12
CA THR A 146 -12.39 9.19 -1.27
C THR A 146 -12.01 8.78 0.15
N GLN A 147 -10.84 8.15 0.31
CA GLN A 147 -10.23 7.81 1.59
C GLN A 147 -9.27 8.93 2.03
N ASP A 148 -9.32 9.26 3.32
CA ASP A 148 -8.42 10.24 3.93
C ASP A 148 -6.95 9.84 3.71
N CYS A 149 -6.06 10.81 3.50
CA CYS A 149 -4.62 10.53 3.50
C CYS A 149 -4.16 10.09 4.90
N HIS A 150 -3.44 8.96 4.99
CA HIS A 150 -2.91 8.46 6.25
C HIS A 150 -1.42 8.79 6.38
N PRO A 151 -1.01 9.67 7.32
CA PRO A 151 0.40 9.94 7.55
C PRO A 151 1.12 8.70 8.08
N VAL A 152 2.33 8.44 7.57
CA VAL A 152 3.15 7.27 7.93
C VAL A 152 4.61 7.66 8.20
N GLY A 153 5.32 6.79 8.91
CA GLY A 153 6.75 6.93 9.16
C GLY A 153 7.10 7.86 10.32
N PRO A 154 8.38 8.27 10.43
CA PRO A 154 8.93 8.89 11.64
C PRO A 154 8.48 10.36 11.87
N GLY A 155 7.90 11.00 10.85
CA GLY A 155 7.48 12.40 10.88
C GLY A 155 5.98 12.63 11.13
N ARG A 156 5.24 11.58 11.52
CA ARG A 156 3.81 11.67 11.83
C ARG A 156 3.50 12.48 13.09
#